data_AF-A0A3D3G9L6-F1
#
_entry.id   AF-A0A3D3G9L6-F1
#
_cell.length_a   1.000
_cell.length_b   1.000
_cell.length_c   1.000
_cell.angle_alpha   90.00
_cell.angle_beta   90.00
_cell.angle_gamma   90.00
#
_symmetry.space_group_name_H-M   'P 1'
#
loop_
_entity.id
_entity.type
_entity.pdbx_description
1 polymer ?
#
loop_
_entity_poly.entity_id
_entity_poly.type
_entity_poly.pdbx_seq_one_letter_code
_entity_poly.pdbx_strand_id
1 'polypeptide(L)'
;MMRREGIIFAPPRLQTKSKRQGFKDLDGDSGVGQALEFPSKSLNSRSARWPRLIFIPILILFLLGASFIYFYSPVVTAEVTYHWQKFFPTPATSPGQFGQILDQQVVTPLPPPDPNFSLVIPKISARSKILANIDPQNKTEYLTALAEGVAHAKGSGFPGEGGNIYLFAHSTDTPFKAIRYNAVFYLLSELVSGDRVEVYFGGVKHRYTVTEKKIVEPTDTSYLVSTNSENKEMLILQTCWPPGTTLKRLLIFAEKT
;
A
#
# COMPACT_ATOMS: atom_id res chain seq x y z
N MET A 1 -29.01 -48.23 -48.80
CA MET A 1 -28.60 -46.85 -49.12
C MET A 1 -27.28 -46.58 -48.41
N MET A 2 -26.26 -46.21 -49.17
CA MET A 2 -24.83 -46.25 -48.83
C MET A 2 -24.32 -45.08 -47.97
N ARG A 3 -23.29 -45.39 -47.17
CA ARG A 3 -22.03 -44.68 -46.84
C ARG A 3 -22.03 -43.15 -46.68
N ARG A 4 -21.40 -42.69 -45.59
CA ARG A 4 -20.32 -41.67 -45.64
C ARG A 4 -19.24 -41.96 -44.60
N GLU A 5 -18.03 -42.23 -45.08
CA GLU A 5 -16.80 -42.18 -44.29
C GLU A 5 -16.16 -40.80 -44.44
N GLY A 6 -15.62 -40.25 -43.34
CA GLY A 6 -14.88 -39.00 -43.30
C GLY A 6 -13.38 -39.24 -43.40
N ILE A 7 -12.75 -38.58 -44.37
CA ILE A 7 -11.32 -38.64 -44.67
C ILE A 7 -10.58 -37.54 -43.88
N ILE A 8 -9.54 -37.92 -43.14
CA ILE A 8 -8.61 -37.03 -42.43
C ILE A 8 -7.40 -36.74 -43.34
N PHE A 9 -7.12 -35.46 -43.63
CA PHE A 9 -5.94 -35.02 -44.35
C PHE A 9 -4.80 -34.64 -43.38
N ALA A 10 -3.63 -35.28 -43.54
CA ALA A 10 -2.38 -34.89 -42.91
C ALA A 10 -1.47 -34.16 -43.92
N PRO A 11 -0.72 -33.10 -43.53
CA PRO A 11 0.16 -32.38 -44.44
C PRO A 11 1.55 -33.06 -44.64
N PRO A 12 2.24 -32.79 -45.78
CA PRO A 12 3.39 -33.57 -46.23
C PRO A 12 4.74 -33.17 -45.59
N ARG A 13 5.61 -34.17 -45.42
CA ARG A 13 7.04 -34.07 -45.03
C ARG A 13 7.89 -33.43 -46.13
N LEU A 14 8.67 -32.41 -45.77
CA LEU A 14 9.75 -31.85 -46.60
C LEU A 14 11.00 -32.74 -46.53
N GLN A 15 11.49 -33.17 -47.70
CA GLN A 15 12.74 -33.92 -47.86
C GLN A 15 13.97 -32.99 -47.87
N THR A 16 15.01 -33.39 -47.14
CA THR A 16 16.35 -32.79 -47.20
C THR A 16 17.18 -33.46 -48.30
N LYS A 17 17.53 -32.72 -49.36
CA LYS A 17 18.56 -33.13 -50.34
C LYS A 17 19.95 -32.73 -49.84
N SER A 18 20.74 -33.73 -49.45
CA SER A 18 22.18 -33.60 -49.20
C SER A 18 22.97 -33.79 -50.52
N LYS A 19 23.87 -32.85 -50.80
CA LYS A 19 24.67 -32.74 -52.02
C LYS A 19 25.94 -33.59 -51.88
N ARG A 20 26.09 -34.62 -52.73
CA ARG A 20 27.38 -35.30 -52.97
C ARG A 20 28.26 -34.42 -53.88
N GLN A 21 29.56 -34.41 -53.64
CA GLN A 21 30.56 -34.81 -54.66
C GLN A 21 31.95 -34.88 -54.02
N GLY A 22 32.58 -36.04 -54.15
CA GLY A 22 33.98 -36.26 -53.82
C GLY A 22 34.87 -35.93 -55.01
N PHE A 23 36.11 -35.55 -54.70
CA PHE A 23 37.20 -35.51 -55.65
C PHE A 23 38.46 -35.96 -54.90
N LYS A 24 38.85 -37.20 -55.13
CA LYS A 24 40.20 -37.74 -54.91
C LYS A 24 40.72 -38.02 -56.30
N ASP A 25 41.91 -37.54 -56.61
CA ASP A 25 42.96 -38.35 -57.23
C ASP A 25 44.31 -37.68 -56.98
N LEU A 26 45.27 -38.54 -56.66
CA LEU A 26 46.69 -38.30 -56.46
C LEU A 26 47.36 -38.51 -57.82
N ASP A 27 48.36 -37.70 -58.14
CA ASP A 27 49.54 -38.15 -58.90
C ASP A 27 50.69 -37.16 -58.68
N GLY A 28 51.88 -37.71 -58.53
CA GLY A 28 53.05 -37.00 -58.04
C GLY A 28 54.05 -36.51 -59.09
N ASP A 29 55.16 -36.06 -58.51
CA ASP A 29 56.54 -35.99 -59.01
C ASP A 29 57.14 -34.61 -59.37
N SER A 30 58.39 -34.50 -58.90
CA SER A 30 59.51 -33.68 -59.37
C SER A 30 59.57 -32.20 -58.97
N GLY A 31 60.32 -31.96 -57.88
CA GLY A 31 61.59 -31.24 -57.98
C GLY A 31 61.60 -29.70 -58.05
N VAL A 32 62.30 -29.14 -57.06
CA VAL A 32 63.14 -27.92 -57.11
C VAL A 32 62.43 -26.59 -56.84
N GLY A 33 62.87 -25.94 -55.75
CA GLY A 33 62.70 -24.49 -55.54
C GLY A 33 62.43 -24.10 -54.09
N GLN A 34 63.49 -23.94 -53.29
CA GLN A 34 63.39 -23.23 -52.01
C GLN A 34 63.03 -21.75 -52.29
N ALA A 35 61.82 -21.36 -51.93
CA ALA A 35 61.41 -19.96 -51.82
C ALA A 35 61.23 -19.63 -50.33
N LEU A 36 61.89 -18.57 -49.88
CA LEU A 36 61.78 -18.03 -48.52
C LEU A 36 60.35 -17.49 -48.30
N GLU A 37 59.52 -18.27 -47.60
CA GLU A 37 58.20 -17.85 -47.15
C GLU A 37 58.33 -16.89 -45.95
N PHE A 38 58.02 -15.62 -46.18
CA PHE A 38 57.77 -14.67 -45.10
C PHE A 38 56.43 -15.01 -44.44
N PRO A 39 56.32 -15.04 -43.09
CA PRO A 39 55.05 -15.32 -42.44
C PRO A 39 54.10 -14.13 -42.63
N SER A 40 53.25 -14.17 -43.65
CA SER A 40 52.09 -13.30 -43.73
C SER A 40 51.10 -13.76 -42.67
N LYS A 41 51.12 -13.11 -41.50
CA LYS A 41 50.03 -13.23 -40.52
C LYS A 41 48.74 -12.86 -41.25
N SER A 42 47.94 -13.88 -41.60
CA SER A 42 46.58 -13.64 -42.03
C SER A 42 45.84 -13.07 -40.82
N LEU A 43 45.53 -11.77 -40.90
CA LEU A 43 44.58 -11.17 -39.98
C LEU A 43 43.22 -11.77 -40.33
N ASN A 44 42.95 -12.91 -39.71
CA ASN A 44 41.65 -13.55 -39.74
C ASN A 44 40.69 -12.63 -38.97
N SER A 45 40.16 -11.61 -39.64
CA SER A 45 39.09 -10.78 -39.10
C SER A 45 37.83 -11.63 -39.09
N ARG A 46 37.72 -12.49 -38.07
CA ARG A 46 36.44 -13.03 -37.64
C ARG A 46 35.62 -11.83 -37.27
N SER A 47 34.80 -11.34 -38.19
CA SER A 47 33.76 -10.38 -37.89
C SER A 47 32.93 -11.03 -36.79
N ALA A 48 33.11 -10.51 -35.57
CA ALA A 48 32.34 -10.93 -34.43
C ALA A 48 30.88 -10.63 -34.79
N ARG A 49 30.16 -11.63 -35.27
CA ARG A 49 28.71 -11.58 -35.43
C ARG A 49 28.18 -11.63 -34.02
N TRP A 50 28.19 -10.50 -33.32
CA TRP A 50 27.52 -10.34 -32.04
C TRP A 50 26.11 -10.88 -32.23
N PRO A 51 25.71 -11.94 -31.52
CA PRO A 51 24.46 -12.59 -31.81
C PRO A 51 23.36 -11.59 -31.44
N ARG A 52 22.60 -11.15 -32.44
CA ARG A 52 21.40 -10.30 -32.27
C ARG A 52 20.41 -10.86 -31.24
N LEU A 53 20.59 -12.12 -30.83
CA LEU A 53 19.85 -12.85 -29.80
C LEU A 53 20.09 -12.36 -28.36
N ILE A 54 21.20 -11.67 -28.03
CA ILE A 54 21.45 -11.21 -26.64
C ILE A 54 20.84 -9.81 -26.37
N PHE A 55 20.74 -8.96 -27.40
CA PHE A 55 20.23 -7.59 -27.23
C PHE A 55 18.71 -7.54 -27.05
N ILE A 56 17.98 -8.47 -27.65
CA ILE A 56 16.51 -8.54 -27.57
C ILE A 56 16.02 -8.80 -26.14
N PRO A 57 16.51 -9.80 -25.38
CA PRO A 57 16.04 -10.02 -24.01
C PRO A 57 16.44 -8.89 -23.06
N ILE A 58 17.60 -8.25 -23.26
CA ILE A 58 18.03 -7.08 -22.47
C ILE A 58 17.10 -5.89 -22.72
N LEU A 59 16.73 -5.64 -23.98
CA LEU A 59 15.78 -4.59 -24.33
C LEU A 59 14.39 -4.86 -23.73
N ILE A 60 13.93 -6.11 -23.75
CA ILE A 60 12.64 -6.50 -23.14
C ILE A 60 12.66 -6.29 -21.62
N LEU A 61 13.72 -6.72 -20.93
CA LEU A 61 13.89 -6.49 -19.49
C LEU A 61 13.95 -5.00 -19.15
N PHE A 62 14.62 -4.20 -19.97
CA PHE A 62 14.69 -2.74 -19.79
C PHE A 62 13.31 -2.08 -19.97
N LEU A 63 12.54 -2.47 -21.00
CA LEU A 63 11.19 -1.95 -21.23
C LEU A 63 10.21 -2.39 -20.13
N LEU A 64 10.33 -3.62 -19.63
CA LEU A 64 9.53 -4.10 -18.49
C LEU A 64 9.87 -3.33 -17.21
N GLY A 65 11.15 -3.08 -16.94
CA GLY A 65 11.59 -2.28 -15.80
C GLY A 65 11.12 -0.82 -15.90
N ALA A 66 11.23 -0.20 -17.07
CA ALA A 66 10.75 1.16 -17.31
C ALA A 66 9.23 1.27 -17.18
N SER A 67 8.48 0.28 -17.67
CA SER A 67 7.02 0.19 -17.51
C SER A 67 6.62 0.02 -16.04
N PHE A 68 7.34 -0.82 -15.30
CA PHE A 68 7.16 -0.96 -13.85
C PHE A 68 7.42 0.37 -13.14
N ILE A 69 8.53 1.05 -13.43
CA ILE A 69 8.79 2.38 -12.85
C ILE A 69 7.67 3.35 -13.21
N TYR A 70 7.19 3.39 -14.45
CA TYR A 70 6.11 4.28 -14.86
C TYR A 70 4.79 3.98 -14.11
N PHE A 71 4.35 2.73 -14.08
CA PHE A 71 3.09 2.32 -13.43
C PHE A 71 3.11 2.49 -11.91
N TYR A 72 4.26 2.24 -11.28
CA TYR A 72 4.40 2.31 -9.84
C TYR A 72 4.99 3.65 -9.35
N SER A 73 5.41 4.55 -10.25
CA SER A 73 5.90 5.90 -9.91
C SER A 73 4.92 6.74 -9.08
N PRO A 74 3.59 6.79 -9.35
CA PRO A 74 2.69 7.59 -8.52
C PRO A 74 2.57 7.05 -7.09
N VAL A 75 2.81 5.76 -6.88
CA VAL A 75 2.75 5.13 -5.54
C VAL A 75 4.05 5.34 -4.78
N VAL A 76 5.19 5.12 -5.44
CA VAL A 76 6.51 5.32 -4.82
C VAL A 76 6.75 6.80 -4.49
N THR A 77 6.30 7.72 -5.34
CA THR A 77 6.42 9.16 -5.07
C THR A 77 5.59 9.61 -3.88
N ALA A 78 4.41 9.02 -3.64
CA ALA A 78 3.59 9.34 -2.46
C ALA A 78 4.29 8.94 -1.15
N GLU A 79 4.82 7.71 -1.08
CA GLU A 79 5.50 7.21 0.12
C GLU A 79 6.84 7.91 0.36
N VAL A 80 7.64 8.10 -0.70
CA VAL A 80 8.93 8.79 -0.61
C VAL A 80 8.74 10.25 -0.21
N THR A 81 7.75 10.96 -0.76
CA THR A 81 7.50 12.37 -0.38
C THR A 81 7.09 12.48 1.09
N TYR A 82 6.23 11.58 1.57
CA TYR A 82 5.81 11.52 2.96
C TYR A 82 7.00 11.27 3.91
N HIS A 83 7.86 10.31 3.59
CA HIS A 83 9.04 10.01 4.40
C HIS A 83 10.13 11.09 4.27
N TRP A 84 10.34 11.68 3.09
CA TRP A 84 11.34 12.73 2.86
C TRP A 84 11.01 14.03 3.59
N GLN A 85 9.73 14.43 3.64
CA GLN A 85 9.28 15.57 4.46
C GLN A 85 9.49 15.36 5.96
N LYS A 86 9.46 14.11 6.43
CA LYS A 86 9.72 13.75 7.83
C LYS A 86 11.20 13.87 8.21
N PHE A 87 12.12 13.67 7.26
CA PHE A 87 13.58 13.72 7.52
C PHE A 87 14.23 15.06 7.14
N PHE A 88 13.68 15.78 6.16
CA PHE A 88 14.13 17.11 5.76
C PHE A 88 12.95 18.08 5.86
N PRO A 89 12.61 18.59 7.06
CA PRO A 89 11.69 19.70 7.16
C PRO A 89 12.31 20.86 6.37
N THR A 90 11.63 21.30 5.32
CA THR A 90 12.00 22.53 4.61
C THR A 90 12.08 23.63 5.67
N PRO A 91 13.21 24.34 5.81
CA PRO A 91 13.25 25.50 6.69
C PRO A 91 12.13 26.43 6.22
N ALA A 92 11.21 26.76 7.13
CA ALA A 92 10.07 27.62 6.86
C ALA A 92 10.61 28.94 6.31
N THR A 93 10.64 29.05 4.98
CA THR A 93 10.88 30.31 4.32
C THR A 93 9.62 31.10 4.61
N SER A 94 9.77 32.13 5.45
CA SER A 94 8.69 32.99 5.91
C SER A 94 7.69 33.21 4.78
N PRO A 95 6.43 32.76 4.91
CA PRO A 95 5.47 32.91 3.83
C PRO A 95 5.37 34.40 3.52
N GLY A 96 5.77 34.78 2.30
CA GLY A 96 5.42 36.10 1.77
C GLY A 96 3.91 36.27 1.82
N GLN A 97 3.41 37.51 1.71
CA GLN A 97 1.98 37.84 1.82
C GLN A 97 1.04 36.91 1.00
N PHE A 98 1.53 36.31 -0.09
CA PHE A 98 0.80 35.31 -0.86
C PHE A 98 0.59 33.97 -0.13
N GLY A 99 1.58 33.49 0.62
CA GLY A 99 1.47 32.30 1.47
C GLY A 99 0.50 32.49 2.63
N GLN A 100 0.39 33.71 3.16
CA GLN A 100 -0.58 34.05 4.20
C GLN A 100 -2.02 34.03 3.68
N ILE A 101 -2.26 34.47 2.43
CA ILE A 101 -3.60 34.44 1.80
C ILE A 101 -4.00 32.99 1.47
N LEU A 102 -3.06 32.14 1.06
CA LEU A 102 -3.31 30.72 0.85
C LEU A 102 -3.55 29.95 2.16
N ASP A 103 -2.76 30.21 3.20
CA ASP A 103 -2.96 29.61 4.52
C ASP A 103 -4.30 30.02 5.13
N GLN A 104 -4.73 31.26 4.94
CA GLN A 104 -5.99 31.74 5.50
C GLN A 104 -7.23 31.14 4.81
N GLN A 105 -7.09 30.65 3.57
CA GLN A 105 -8.15 29.89 2.88
C GLN A 105 -8.12 28.38 3.14
N VAL A 106 -6.99 27.83 3.60
CA VAL A 106 -6.84 26.38 3.90
C VAL A 106 -7.16 26.06 5.36
N VAL A 107 -7.17 27.06 6.26
CA VAL A 107 -7.40 26.88 7.71
C VAL A 107 -8.86 27.14 8.12
N THR A 108 -9.84 27.09 7.21
CA THR A 108 -11.20 26.76 7.64
C THR A 108 -11.22 25.29 8.05
N PRO A 109 -11.40 24.95 9.34
CA PRO A 109 -11.54 23.56 9.73
C PRO A 109 -12.70 22.99 8.93
N LEU A 110 -12.44 22.00 8.08
CA LEU A 110 -13.49 21.32 7.31
C LEU A 110 -14.63 20.98 8.29
N PRO A 111 -15.89 21.32 7.96
CA PRO A 111 -17.01 21.04 8.84
C PRO A 111 -17.09 19.54 9.13
N PRO A 112 -17.41 19.13 10.37
CA PRO A 112 -17.47 17.73 10.74
C PRO A 112 -18.35 16.93 9.76
N PRO A 113 -18.01 15.65 9.48
CA PRO A 113 -18.80 14.82 8.57
C PRO A 113 -20.28 14.71 8.98
N ASP A 114 -20.54 14.75 10.29
CA ASP A 114 -21.87 14.82 10.89
C ASP A 114 -21.81 15.74 12.13
N PRO A 115 -22.65 16.79 12.22
CA PRO A 115 -22.69 17.67 13.39
C PRO A 115 -23.25 17.00 14.66
N ASN A 116 -23.94 15.85 14.54
CA ASN A 116 -24.58 15.17 15.66
C ASN A 116 -23.69 14.14 16.34
N PHE A 117 -22.93 13.34 15.58
CA PHE A 117 -21.94 12.43 16.16
C PHE A 117 -20.82 12.10 15.17
N SER A 118 -19.64 12.70 15.34
CA SER A 118 -18.49 12.44 14.47
C SER A 118 -17.13 12.58 15.17
N LEU A 119 -16.12 11.96 14.56
CA LEU A 119 -14.74 11.93 15.03
C LEU A 119 -13.84 12.66 14.04
N VAL A 120 -12.91 13.46 14.56
CA VAL A 120 -11.81 14.06 13.81
C VAL A 120 -10.49 13.86 14.55
N ILE A 121 -9.50 13.28 13.88
CA ILE A 121 -8.13 13.13 14.40
C ILE A 121 -7.18 13.82 13.41
N PRO A 122 -6.80 15.09 13.66
CA PRO A 122 -6.09 15.91 12.68
C PRO A 122 -4.76 15.31 12.21
N LYS A 123 -3.97 14.73 13.12
CA LYS A 123 -2.64 14.20 12.82
C LYS A 123 -2.63 13.12 11.73
N ILE A 124 -3.68 12.31 11.68
CA ILE A 124 -3.81 11.21 10.72
C ILE A 124 -4.88 11.50 9.67
N SER A 125 -5.34 12.75 9.59
CA SER A 125 -6.42 13.20 8.69
C SER A 125 -7.68 12.32 8.75
N ALA A 126 -7.94 11.69 9.90
CA ALA A 126 -9.09 10.80 10.06
C ALA A 126 -10.33 11.62 10.37
N ARG A 127 -11.40 11.37 9.62
CA ARG A 127 -12.71 12.03 9.76
C ARG A 127 -13.79 10.99 9.50
N SER A 128 -14.71 10.79 10.43
CA SER A 128 -15.78 9.80 10.27
C SER A 128 -17.02 10.13 11.09
N LYS A 129 -18.20 9.71 10.62
CA LYS A 129 -19.40 9.64 11.46
C LYS A 129 -19.21 8.54 12.51
N ILE A 130 -19.85 8.70 13.67
CA ILE A 130 -19.86 7.67 14.71
C ILE A 130 -21.27 7.06 14.78
N LEU A 131 -21.36 5.75 14.61
CA LEU A 131 -22.58 5.00 14.83
C LEU A 131 -22.78 4.76 16.34
N ALA A 132 -23.87 5.28 16.90
CA ALA A 132 -24.13 5.21 18.33
C ALA A 132 -24.61 3.82 18.79
N ASN A 133 -24.32 3.49 20.05
CA ASN A 133 -24.90 2.35 20.78
C ASN A 133 -24.77 0.98 20.11
N ILE A 134 -23.63 0.71 19.48
CA ILE A 134 -23.36 -0.58 18.84
C ILE A 134 -22.95 -1.62 19.87
N ASP A 135 -23.68 -2.73 19.96
CA ASP A 135 -23.33 -3.83 20.84
C ASP A 135 -22.12 -4.63 20.30
N PRO A 136 -20.94 -4.58 20.95
CA PRO A 136 -19.77 -5.31 20.49
C PRO A 136 -19.88 -6.84 20.68
N GLN A 137 -20.85 -7.32 21.47
CA GLN A 137 -21.11 -8.74 21.67
C GLN A 137 -22.05 -9.30 20.59
N ASN A 138 -22.82 -8.44 19.92
CA ASN A 138 -23.65 -8.84 18.79
C ASN A 138 -22.83 -8.82 17.50
N LYS A 139 -22.46 -10.01 17.02
CA LYS A 139 -21.64 -10.17 15.81
C LYS A 139 -22.20 -9.44 14.58
N THR A 140 -23.52 -9.48 14.37
CA THR A 140 -24.14 -8.88 13.19
C THR A 140 -24.06 -7.36 13.24
N GLU A 141 -24.39 -6.79 14.40
CA GLU A 141 -24.35 -5.35 14.65
C GLU A 141 -22.91 -4.81 14.55
N TYR A 142 -21.98 -5.51 15.19
CA TYR A 142 -20.56 -5.22 15.16
C TYR A 142 -19.99 -5.18 13.72
N LEU A 143 -20.23 -6.24 12.94
CA LEU A 143 -19.71 -6.31 11.57
C LEU A 143 -20.35 -5.27 10.64
N THR A 144 -21.64 -4.98 10.83
CA THR A 144 -22.35 -3.98 10.03
C THR A 144 -21.80 -2.59 10.32
N ALA A 145 -21.65 -2.24 11.59
CA ALA A 145 -21.14 -0.93 11.99
C ALA A 145 -19.70 -0.69 11.52
N LEU A 146 -18.86 -1.73 11.60
CA LEU A 146 -17.48 -1.66 11.13
C LEU A 146 -17.34 -1.48 9.61
N ALA A 147 -18.31 -1.92 8.81
CA ALA A 147 -18.32 -1.66 7.37
C ALA A 147 -18.62 -0.17 7.05
N GLU A 148 -19.32 0.52 7.93
CA GLU A 148 -19.73 1.91 7.75
C GLU A 148 -18.71 2.92 8.30
N GLY A 149 -17.94 2.57 9.33
CA GLY A 149 -16.90 3.44 9.88
C GLY A 149 -16.63 3.22 11.37
N VAL A 150 -16.70 4.31 12.15
CA VAL A 150 -16.46 4.30 13.60
C VAL A 150 -17.75 3.98 14.35
N ALA A 151 -17.67 3.10 15.33
CA ALA A 151 -18.78 2.68 16.17
C ALA A 151 -18.52 3.05 17.64
N HIS A 152 -19.54 3.56 18.32
CA HIS A 152 -19.58 3.77 19.75
C HIS A 152 -20.14 2.53 20.44
N ALA A 153 -19.44 2.02 21.45
CA ALA A 153 -19.87 0.82 22.17
C ALA A 153 -21.12 1.07 23.01
N LYS A 154 -22.10 0.18 22.89
CA LYS A 154 -23.27 0.17 23.77
C LYS A 154 -22.85 -0.02 25.23
N GLY A 155 -23.32 0.87 26.10
CA GLY A 155 -23.00 0.83 27.53
C GLY A 155 -21.76 1.64 27.93
N SER A 156 -21.01 2.21 26.98
CA SER A 156 -20.05 3.27 27.28
C SER A 156 -20.76 4.63 27.38
N GLY A 157 -20.13 5.60 28.03
CA GLY A 157 -20.67 6.96 28.18
C GLY A 157 -20.56 7.79 26.91
N PHE A 158 -21.34 8.87 26.81
CA PHE A 158 -21.24 9.83 25.72
C PHE A 158 -20.37 11.05 26.06
N PRO A 159 -19.81 11.74 25.04
CA PRO A 159 -19.09 12.99 25.25
C PRO A 159 -19.93 14.00 26.06
N GLY A 160 -19.38 14.50 27.17
CA GLY A 160 -20.08 15.45 28.05
C GLY A 160 -20.76 14.82 29.27
N GLU A 161 -20.99 13.51 29.28
CA GLU A 161 -21.66 12.82 30.40
C GLU A 161 -20.67 12.37 31.49
N GLY A 162 -19.36 12.47 31.23
CA GLY A 162 -18.33 11.87 32.06
C GLY A 162 -18.15 10.37 31.79
N GLY A 163 -17.17 9.75 32.48
CA GLY A 163 -16.84 8.34 32.31
C GLY A 163 -16.12 8.03 30.99
N ASN A 164 -16.11 6.75 30.62
CA ASN A 164 -15.35 6.28 29.46
C ASN A 164 -16.23 6.20 28.22
N ILE A 165 -15.79 6.84 27.14
CA ILE A 165 -16.37 6.76 25.81
C ILE A 165 -15.53 5.78 25.01
N TYR A 166 -16.15 4.72 24.49
CA TYR A 166 -15.42 3.67 23.79
C TYR A 166 -15.79 3.64 22.32
N LEU A 167 -14.82 3.96 21.46
CA LEU A 167 -14.98 3.94 20.01
C LEU A 167 -14.13 2.85 19.39
N PHE A 168 -14.68 2.11 18.43
CA PHE A 168 -13.96 1.08 17.69
C PHE A 168 -14.22 1.18 16.19
N ALA A 169 -13.19 0.84 15.40
CA ALA A 169 -13.28 0.79 13.95
C ALA A 169 -12.32 -0.27 13.38
N HIS A 170 -12.52 -0.67 12.12
CA HIS A 170 -11.64 -1.62 11.45
C HIS A 170 -10.19 -1.12 11.38
N SER A 171 -9.26 -2.06 11.50
CA SER A 171 -7.90 -1.93 10.98
C SER A 171 -7.79 -2.74 9.69
N THR A 172 -7.07 -2.23 8.70
CA THR A 172 -6.74 -2.95 7.47
C THR A 172 -5.23 -2.98 7.28
N ASP A 173 -4.72 -3.82 6.39
CA ASP A 173 -3.30 -3.94 6.07
C ASP A 173 -2.86 -3.12 4.85
N THR A 174 -3.82 -2.60 4.06
CA THR A 174 -3.47 -1.82 2.85
C THR A 174 -4.31 -0.55 2.72
N PRO A 175 -3.74 0.56 2.20
CA PRO A 175 -4.47 1.81 1.98
C PRO A 175 -5.70 1.66 1.07
N PHE A 176 -5.61 0.80 0.05
CA PHE A 176 -6.75 0.52 -0.83
C PHE A 176 -7.92 -0.15 -0.08
N LYS A 177 -7.61 -1.06 0.84
CA LYS A 177 -8.60 -1.66 1.74
C LYS A 177 -9.09 -0.64 2.78
N ALA A 178 -8.24 0.25 3.27
CA ALA A 178 -8.66 1.28 4.21
C ALA A 178 -9.74 2.20 3.63
N ILE A 179 -9.59 2.59 2.36
CA ILE A 179 -10.61 3.35 1.63
C ILE A 179 -11.86 2.50 1.37
N ARG A 180 -11.69 1.22 0.99
CA ARG A 180 -12.81 0.31 0.68
C ARG A 180 -13.63 -0.13 1.90
N TYR A 181 -13.03 -0.16 3.09
CA TYR A 181 -13.63 -0.64 4.34
C TYR A 181 -13.79 0.46 5.39
N ASN A 182 -13.61 1.74 5.01
CA ASN A 182 -13.64 2.86 5.95
C ASN A 182 -12.78 2.60 7.20
N ALA A 183 -11.55 2.08 7.01
CA ALA A 183 -10.65 1.76 8.11
C ALA A 183 -10.00 3.04 8.69
N VAL A 184 -10.84 3.88 9.29
CA VAL A 184 -10.50 5.19 9.86
C VAL A 184 -9.37 5.08 10.88
N PHE A 185 -9.26 3.92 11.56
CA PHE A 185 -8.23 3.66 12.57
C PHE A 185 -7.00 2.91 12.04
N TYR A 186 -6.81 2.82 10.71
CA TYR A 186 -5.61 2.22 10.13
C TYR A 186 -4.31 2.87 10.66
N LEU A 187 -4.29 4.20 10.77
CA LEU A 187 -3.14 4.98 11.23
C LEU A 187 -3.20 5.29 12.74
N LEU A 188 -4.07 4.62 13.50
CA LEU A 188 -4.23 4.90 14.94
C LEU A 188 -2.92 4.65 15.72
N SER A 189 -2.04 3.77 15.22
CA SER A 189 -0.71 3.54 15.77
C SER A 189 0.26 4.71 15.64
N GLU A 190 -0.02 5.71 14.80
CA GLU A 190 0.83 6.90 14.65
C GLU A 190 0.58 7.95 15.75
N LEU A 191 -0.49 7.77 16.53
CA LEU A 191 -0.79 8.67 17.65
C LEU A 191 0.20 8.46 18.80
N VAL A 192 0.61 9.57 19.40
CA VAL A 192 1.50 9.64 20.57
C VAL A 192 0.90 10.58 21.61
N SER A 193 1.42 10.53 22.83
CA SER A 193 0.97 11.40 23.92
C SER A 193 1.06 12.88 23.51
N GLY A 194 0.02 13.66 23.80
CA GLY A 194 -0.12 15.07 23.41
C GLY A 194 -0.88 15.32 22.10
N ASP A 195 -1.13 14.28 21.28
CA ASP A 195 -1.93 14.43 20.07
C ASP A 195 -3.40 14.72 20.39
N ARG A 196 -4.07 15.47 19.52
CA ARG A 196 -5.46 15.88 19.72
C ARG A 196 -6.43 14.93 19.01
N VAL A 197 -7.55 14.68 19.67
CA VAL A 197 -8.74 14.01 19.12
C VAL A 197 -9.95 14.89 19.39
N GLU A 198 -10.76 15.14 18.37
CA GLU A 198 -12.01 15.91 18.50
C GLU A 198 -13.20 15.00 18.24
N VAL A 199 -14.21 15.08 19.11
CA VAL A 199 -15.50 14.41 18.93
C VAL A 199 -16.59 15.47 18.90
N TYR A 200 -17.41 15.49 17.85
CA TYR A 200 -18.59 16.33 17.78
C TYR A 200 -19.77 15.50 18.26
N PHE A 201 -20.51 16.00 19.24
CA PHE A 201 -21.69 15.33 19.78
C PHE A 201 -22.77 16.35 20.12
N GLY A 202 -23.99 16.15 19.61
CA GLY A 202 -25.12 17.06 19.85
C GLY A 202 -24.84 18.52 19.44
N GLY A 203 -24.07 18.74 18.37
CA GLY A 203 -23.65 20.08 17.93
C GLY A 203 -22.52 20.72 18.76
N VAL A 204 -22.02 20.04 19.79
CA VAL A 204 -20.93 20.51 20.65
C VAL A 204 -19.63 19.81 20.28
N LYS A 205 -18.51 20.56 20.27
CA LYS A 205 -17.17 20.01 20.03
C LYS A 205 -16.47 19.67 21.35
N HIS A 206 -16.16 18.40 21.54
CA HIS A 206 -15.41 17.86 22.67
C HIS A 206 -13.97 17.61 22.23
N ARG A 207 -13.00 18.06 23.03
CA ARG A 207 -11.57 17.90 22.76
C ARG A 207 -10.94 16.96 23.76
N TYR A 208 -10.09 16.08 23.25
CA TYR A 208 -9.33 15.12 24.02
C TYR A 208 -7.86 15.17 23.61
N THR A 209 -6.98 14.88 24.57
CA THR A 209 -5.55 14.79 24.36
C THR A 209 -5.09 13.37 24.68
N VAL A 210 -4.42 12.73 23.73
CA VAL A 210 -3.87 11.37 23.90
C VAL A 210 -2.90 11.36 25.07
N THR A 211 -3.07 10.39 25.96
CA THR A 211 -2.22 10.20 27.14
C THR A 211 -1.39 8.92 27.03
N GLU A 212 -2.01 7.82 26.61
CA GLU A 212 -1.40 6.48 26.61
C GLU A 212 -1.81 5.66 25.38
N LYS A 213 -0.94 4.69 25.03
CA LYS A 213 -1.21 3.62 24.07
C LYS A 213 -0.94 2.26 24.71
N LYS A 214 -1.86 1.30 24.50
CA LYS A 214 -1.72 -0.06 25.03
C LYS A 214 -2.07 -1.11 23.97
N ILE A 215 -1.40 -2.26 24.02
CA ILE A 215 -1.77 -3.44 23.25
C ILE A 215 -2.30 -4.49 24.23
N VAL A 216 -3.50 -4.99 23.98
CA VAL A 216 -4.19 -5.95 24.85
C VAL A 216 -4.68 -7.17 24.07
N GLU A 217 -5.00 -8.23 24.79
CA GLU A 217 -5.61 -9.42 24.21
C GLU A 217 -7.08 -9.13 23.82
N PRO A 218 -7.62 -9.75 22.76
CA PRO A 218 -8.99 -9.49 22.31
C PRO A 218 -10.07 -9.82 23.35
N THR A 219 -9.74 -10.68 24.32
CA THR A 219 -10.62 -11.09 25.42
C THR A 219 -10.61 -10.13 26.60
N ASP A 220 -9.70 -9.14 26.63
CA ASP A 220 -9.63 -8.15 27.70
C ASP A 220 -10.66 -7.03 27.47
N THR A 221 -11.88 -7.27 27.96
CA THR A 221 -13.03 -6.36 27.81
C THR A 221 -13.16 -5.36 28.96
N SER A 222 -12.22 -5.33 29.90
CA SER A 222 -12.28 -4.49 31.11
C SER A 222 -12.44 -3.00 30.79
N TYR A 223 -11.91 -2.55 29.65
CA TYR A 223 -11.96 -1.16 29.18
C TYR A 223 -13.31 -0.74 28.56
N LEU A 224 -14.20 -1.68 28.25
CA LEU A 224 -15.51 -1.37 27.63
C LEU A 224 -16.51 -0.76 28.62
N VAL A 225 -16.38 -1.08 29.91
CA VAL A 225 -17.43 -0.82 30.93
C VAL A 225 -16.87 -0.10 32.16
N SER A 226 -15.57 0.18 32.22
CA SER A 226 -15.00 0.82 33.41
C SER A 226 -15.52 2.25 33.55
N THR A 227 -16.33 2.49 34.57
CA THR A 227 -16.63 3.83 35.07
C THR A 227 -15.37 4.31 35.80
N ASN A 228 -14.70 5.31 35.24
CA ASN A 228 -13.52 5.88 35.86
C ASN A 228 -13.91 6.40 37.25
N SER A 229 -13.27 5.86 38.30
CA SER A 229 -13.59 6.21 39.70
C SER A 229 -13.29 7.68 40.02
N GLU A 230 -12.55 8.36 39.14
CA GLU A 230 -12.12 9.75 39.29
C GLU A 230 -13.05 10.78 38.62
N ASN A 231 -14.23 10.40 38.11
CA ASN A 231 -15.15 11.28 37.35
C ASN A 231 -14.52 11.98 36.13
N LYS A 232 -13.35 11.50 35.66
CA LYS A 232 -12.70 12.03 34.47
C LYS A 232 -13.29 11.38 33.22
N GLU A 233 -13.62 12.23 32.25
CA GLU A 233 -14.06 11.79 30.93
C GLU A 233 -12.87 11.31 30.11
N MET A 234 -12.91 10.07 29.66
CA MET A 234 -11.83 9.42 28.93
C MET A 234 -12.35 8.86 27.61
N LEU A 235 -11.68 9.20 26.52
CA LEU A 235 -11.94 8.63 25.21
C LEU A 235 -10.98 7.48 24.95
N ILE A 236 -11.53 6.31 24.63
CA ILE A 236 -10.78 5.10 24.29
C ILE A 236 -11.06 4.76 22.83
N LEU A 237 -10.01 4.70 22.03
CA LEU A 237 -10.07 4.33 20.61
C LEU A 237 -9.46 2.94 20.43
N GLN A 238 -10.22 2.00 19.89
CA GLN A 238 -9.79 0.61 19.69
C GLN A 238 -9.73 0.23 18.21
N THR A 239 -8.64 -0.43 17.81
CA THR A 239 -8.57 -1.15 16.54
C THR A 239 -7.84 -2.49 16.66
N CYS A 240 -7.86 -3.32 15.61
CA CYS A 240 -7.12 -4.58 15.60
C CYS A 240 -5.61 -4.36 15.43
N TRP A 241 -4.81 -5.26 16.01
CA TRP A 241 -3.36 -5.18 15.94
C TRP A 241 -2.70 -6.57 15.79
N PRO A 242 -1.61 -6.69 15.00
CA PRO A 242 -1.12 -5.74 13.99
C PRO A 242 -2.14 -5.42 12.88
N PRO A 243 -1.92 -4.38 12.06
CA PRO A 243 -2.85 -4.01 11.00
C PRO A 243 -3.18 -5.17 10.06
N GLY A 244 -4.48 -5.33 9.74
CA GLY A 244 -5.01 -6.44 8.93
C GLY A 244 -5.06 -7.82 9.60
N THR A 245 -4.75 -7.90 10.90
CA THR A 245 -4.94 -9.12 11.70
C THR A 245 -6.04 -8.93 12.73
N THR A 246 -6.36 -9.95 13.52
CA THR A 246 -7.31 -9.87 14.65
C THR A 246 -6.71 -10.35 15.97
N LEU A 247 -5.38 -10.55 15.99
CA LEU A 247 -4.66 -11.22 17.07
C LEU A 247 -4.73 -10.46 18.38
N LYS A 248 -4.57 -9.13 18.33
CA LYS A 248 -4.58 -8.24 19.49
C LYS A 248 -5.46 -7.02 19.22
N ARG A 249 -5.59 -6.16 20.24
CA ARG A 249 -6.22 -4.86 20.12
C ARG A 249 -5.22 -3.78 20.48
N LEU A 250 -5.18 -2.73 19.67
CA LEU A 250 -4.52 -1.47 19.97
C LEU A 250 -5.55 -0.54 20.61
N LEU A 251 -5.24 -0.03 21.79
CA LEU A 251 -6.02 0.96 22.52
C LEU A 251 -5.25 2.28 22.58
N ILE A 252 -5.91 3.38 22.26
CA ILE A 252 -5.44 4.73 22.52
C ILE A 252 -6.35 5.34 23.58
N PHE A 253 -5.74 5.86 24.64
CA PHE A 253 -6.43 6.57 25.71
C PHE A 253 -6.20 8.07 25.53
N ALA A 254 -7.27 8.85 25.65
CA ALA A 254 -7.22 10.30 25.58
C ALA A 254 -8.11 10.93 26.65
N GLU A 255 -7.62 11.96 27.32
CA GLU A 255 -8.34 12.66 28.39
C GLU A 255 -8.95 13.96 27.87
N LYS A 256 -10.14 14.32 28.38
CA LYS A 256 -10.81 15.57 28.02
C LYS A 256 -9.96 16.79 28.38
N THR A 257 -9.93 17.79 27.48
CA THR A 257 -9.13 19.04 27.62
C THR A 257 -9.98 20.28 27.48
#